data_AF-A0A9D4BZS8-F1
#
_entry.id   AF-A0A9D4BZS8-F1
#
_cell.length_a   1.000
_cell.length_b   1.000
_cell.length_c   1.000
_cell.angle_alpha   90.00
_cell.angle_beta   90.00
_cell.angle_gamma   90.00
#
_symmetry.space_group_name_H-M   'P 1'
#
loop_
_entity.id
_entity.type
_entity.pdbx_description
1 polymer ?
#
loop_
_entity_poly.entity_id
_entity_poly.type
_entity_poly.pdbx_seq_one_letter_code
_entity_poly.pdbx_strand_id
1 'polypeptide(L)' 'MHSCRYDIYALDGSTRSYGVVGIAYMNGVCAENRVSINEDDDYYTTTSVAAHELGHK' A
#
# COMPACT_ATOMS: atom_id res chain seq x y z
N MET A 1 3.62 16.19 -17.19
CA MET A 1 3.09 14.92 -16.65
C MET A 1 2.74 15.18 -15.19
N HIS A 2 1.48 15.48 -14.88
CA HIS A 2 1.05 15.55 -13.49
C HIS A 2 0.63 14.14 -13.09
N SER A 3 1.49 13.46 -12.33
CA SER A 3 1.12 12.21 -11.69
C SER A 3 0.17 12.55 -10.54
N CYS A 4 -1.06 12.06 -10.58
CA CYS A 4 -2.00 12.11 -9.45
C CYS A 4 -1.71 10.95 -8.49
N ARG A 5 -0.43 10.77 -8.11
CA ARG A 5 0.01 9.78 -7.12
C ARG A 5 -0.01 10.41 -5.73
N TYR A 6 -0.54 9.67 -4.77
CA TYR A 6 -0.50 10.05 -3.37
C TYR A 6 0.55 9.19 -2.65
N ASP A 7 1.48 9.84 -1.96
CA ASP A 7 2.45 9.17 -1.10
C ASP A 7 1.75 8.75 0.20
N ILE A 8 1.57 7.45 0.35
CA ILE A 8 1.11 6.78 1.55
C ILE A 8 2.14 7.03 2.66
N TYR A 9 1.63 7.25 3.87
CA TYR A 9 2.45 7.40 5.06
C TYR A 9 1.76 6.73 6.24
N ALA A 10 2.58 6.28 7.19
CA ALA A 10 2.09 5.95 8.52
C ALA A 10 2.07 7.22 9.37
N LEU A 11 1.05 7.39 10.20
CA LEU A 11 1.04 8.42 11.23
C LEU A 11 1.69 7.88 12.49
N ASP A 12 2.75 8.55 12.94
CA ASP A 12 3.35 8.36 14.26
C ASP A 12 3.15 9.64 15.08
N GLY A 13 2.08 9.66 15.88
CA GLY A 13 1.58 10.86 16.54
C GLY A 13 1.15 11.93 15.52
N SER A 14 1.87 13.05 15.48
CA SER A 14 1.67 14.14 14.51
C SER A 14 2.64 14.08 13.32
N THR A 15 3.58 13.13 13.31
CA THR A 15 4.58 13.00 12.26
C THR A 15 4.11 12.03 11.19
N ARG A 16 4.33 12.38 9.93
CA ARG A 16 4.14 11.48 8.79
C ARG A 16 5.43 10.73 8.54
N SER A 17 5.39 9.42 8.68
CA SER A 17 6.50 8.53 8.34
C SER A 17 6.29 7.98 6.94
N TYR A 18 7.17 8.38 6.03
CA TYR A 18 7.17 7.96 4.63
C TYR A 18 8.11 6.76 4.47
N GLY A 19 7.70 5.77 3.69
CA GLY A 19 8.38 4.47 3.55
C GLY A 19 7.43 3.29 3.51
N VAL A 20 6.16 3.52 3.84
CA VAL A 20 5.05 2.60 3.55
C VAL A 20 4.58 2.87 2.13
N VAL A 21 4.57 1.84 1.28
CA VAL A 21 4.16 1.93 -0.14
C VAL A 21 2.91 1.11 -0.44
N GLY A 22 2.37 0.41 0.57
CA GLY A 22 1.17 -0.42 0.46
C GLY A 22 0.51 -0.62 1.83
N ILE A 23 -0.81 -0.86 1.82
CA ILE A 23 -1.60 -1.19 3.01
C ILE A 23 -2.63 -2.25 2.65
N ALA A 24 -2.66 -3.34 3.42
CA ALA A 24 -3.68 -4.38 3.38
C ALA A 24 -4.09 -4.85 4.79
N TYR A 25 -5.27 -5.45 4.90
CA TYR A 25 -5.69 -6.15 6.11
C TYR A 25 -4.99 -7.51 6.22
N MET A 26 -4.40 -7.78 7.39
CA MET A 26 -3.80 -9.08 7.70
C MET A 26 -4.84 -10.19 7.72
N ASN A 27 -4.54 -11.33 7.08
CA ASN A 27 -5.43 -12.49 6.93
C ASN A 27 -6.82 -12.14 6.33
N GLY A 28 -6.86 -11.08 5.53
CA GLY A 28 -8.07 -10.50 4.96
C GLY A 28 -8.62 -11.19 3.72
N VAL A 29 -8.00 -12.29 3.22
CA VAL A 29 -8.38 -12.90 1.92
C VAL A 29 -9.86 -13.32 1.87
N CYS A 30 -10.41 -13.76 3.00
CA CYS A 30 -11.81 -14.18 3.12
C CYS A 30 -12.69 -13.18 3.89
N ALA A 31 -12.14 -12.05 4.35
CA ALA A 31 -12.88 -11.04 5.11
C ALA A 31 -13.84 -10.25 4.20
N GLU A 32 -14.69 -9.38 4.76
CA GLU A 32 -15.51 -8.48 3.92
C GLU A 32 -14.64 -7.43 3.21
N ASN A 33 -13.57 -6.97 3.87
CA ASN A 33 -12.66 -5.94 3.35
C ASN A 33 -11.42 -6.55 2.67
N ARG A 34 -11.61 -7.18 1.51
CA ARG A 34 -10.55 -7.84 0.72
C ARG A 34 -9.76 -6.87 -0.16
N VAL A 35 -9.50 -5.67 0.33
CA VAL A 35 -8.87 -4.58 -0.44
C VAL A 35 -7.42 -4.38 -0.03
N SER A 36 -6.61 -3.85 -0.96
CA SER A 36 -5.30 -3.29 -0.66
C SER A 36 -5.19 -1.96 -1.39
N ILE A 37 -4.41 -1.04 -0.83
CA ILE A 37 -4.05 0.24 -1.45
C ILE A 37 -2.55 0.21 -1.66
N ASN A 38 -2.11 0.54 -2.87
CA ASN A 38 -0.74 0.40 -3.30
C ASN A 38 -0.33 1.71 -3.99
N GLU A 39 0.85 2.23 -3.66
CA GLU A 39 1.42 3.37 -4.39
C GLU A 39 1.81 2.98 -5.82
N ASP A 40 1.51 3.88 -6.75
CA ASP A 40 1.87 3.74 -8.16
C ASP A 40 3.24 4.38 -8.43
N ASP A 41 4.25 3.56 -8.68
CA ASP A 41 5.63 3.96 -8.96
C ASP A 41 6.03 3.47 -10.35
N ASP A 42 7.14 2.73 -10.48
CA ASP A 42 7.40 1.95 -11.68
C ASP A 42 6.71 0.58 -11.63
N TYR A 43 6.58 -0.05 -12.80
CA TYR A 43 5.94 -1.36 -12.93
C TYR A 43 6.53 -2.42 -11.98
N TYR A 44 7.85 -2.52 -11.85
CA TYR A 44 8.49 -3.56 -11.05
C TYR A 44 8.28 -3.33 -9.55
N THR A 45 8.36 -2.07 -9.13
CA THR A 45 8.13 -1.67 -7.75
C THR A 45 6.67 -1.91 -7.38
N THR A 46 5.71 -1.35 -8.12
CA THR A 46 4.28 -1.48 -7.80
C THR A 46 3.79 -2.93 -7.89
N THR A 47 4.28 -3.73 -8.85
CA THR A 47 3.93 -5.17 -8.91
C THR A 47 4.48 -5.95 -7.71
N SER A 48 5.70 -5.65 -7.27
CA SER A 48 6.30 -6.28 -6.09
C SER A 48 5.54 -5.90 -4.80
N VAL A 49 5.13 -4.64 -4.67
CA VAL A 49 4.30 -4.17 -3.55
C VAL A 49 2.91 -4.84 -3.60
N ALA A 50 2.28 -4.93 -4.77
CA ALA A 50 0.99 -5.63 -4.91
C ALA A 50 1.08 -7.11 -4.49
N ALA A 51 2.16 -7.79 -4.85
CA ALA A 51 2.42 -9.16 -4.41
C ALA A 51 2.66 -9.25 -2.90
N HIS A 52 3.40 -8.30 -2.32
CA HIS A 52 3.62 -8.21 -0.88
C HIS A 52 2.30 -8.05 -0.11
N GLU A 53 1.47 -7.08 -0.50
CA GLU A 53 0.18 -6.82 0.12
C GLU A 53 -0.82 -7.97 -0.05
N LEU A 54 -0.72 -8.73 -1.15
CA LEU A 54 -1.48 -9.97 -1.31
C LEU A 54 -1.04 -11.04 -0.30
N GLY A 55 0.26 -11.11 0.02
CA GLY A 55 0.79 -12.02 1.05
C GLY A 55 0.39 -11.65 2.47
N HIS A 56 -0.04 -10.41 2.71
CA HIS A 56 -0.68 -10.04 3.97
C HIS A 56 -2.11 -10.57 4.10
N LYS A 57 -2.81 -10.85 2.99
CA LYS A 57 -4.19 -11.35 3.02
C LYS A 57 -4.31 -12.82 3.40
#